data_AF-A0A1Y1Y1K5-F1
#
_entry.id   AF-A0A1Y1Y1K5-F1
#
_cell.length_a   1.000
_cell.length_b   1.000
_cell.length_c   1.000
_cell.angle_alpha   90.00
_cell.angle_beta   90.00
_cell.angle_gamma   90.00
#
_symmetry.space_group_name_H-M   'P 1'
#
loop_
_entity.id
_entity.type
_entity.pdbx_description
1 polymer ?
#
loop_
_entity_poly.entity_id
_entity_poly.type
_entity_poly.pdbx_seq_one_letter_code
_entity_poly.pdbx_strand_id
1 'polypeptide(L)'
;MPSEAEVSPEAQKKTAKNSITRHLDRDLRERLEEYYSCNPYPSQYEYSVVCEDCSIEQEPTRSWFRNRRRKAARNDEKYLSSGAVEKIRAFILATASPTDEQLTAVAKEIDIDPKVVRDFWKLYYSKTKQRVDYLTPSYHEPIDTSKKSSLAFYLEPIFQQSKYHSTQDYTRLAHKLGVDRKKIILWFTNRRNQLRQKGAEIISPVVCSAPACDLEKLEESCEKVYAETVYPPVPVMEQIASENNVTLRRIKRWFSKRRDRDRSNGIEIKPLLVKYTPEAIQTLHDYYEQTPFPSPEQLKELAEHLKRSEKVEYIHSVLHWFYKRRAEDRDRGIDVYQHPSNPHPKIVPEKRQLTEKSTKPRNKKATRLARFPDHVVEAMSKLYEECHGYPTSIQRRELAEQLGIDYLKINAWFRERQSRVGEYNDPLHMAVEEMHKKVKYPSREMIQGLADQYNETFKNIERWFKELRRRDRKSELENRRDGFLLFGPEVVAELEKVYELTPYPNHQQIIELANRMDLTLHALRGWFNNRRLSGMTENSVAIDLSQTATSLPRSILFLALNRRIQDLENELLERQQNLIKQESVGPALDYVPF
;
A
#
# COMPACT_ATOMS: atom_id res chain seq x y z
N MET A 1 -0.09 -7.85 -56.92
CA MET A 1 -0.44 -6.55 -56.31
C MET A 1 -1.34 -6.83 -55.11
N PRO A 2 -0.81 -7.10 -53.91
CA PRO A 2 -1.65 -7.29 -52.74
C PRO A 2 -1.88 -5.95 -52.02
N SER A 3 -3.13 -5.77 -51.63
CA SER A 3 -3.78 -4.61 -51.06
C SER A 3 -3.29 -4.26 -49.64
N GLU A 4 -3.03 -2.97 -49.42
CA GLU A 4 -2.77 -2.37 -48.12
C GLU A 4 -4.03 -2.41 -47.24
N ALA A 5 -3.89 -2.98 -46.03
CA ALA A 5 -4.90 -2.92 -44.99
C ALA A 5 -4.55 -1.78 -44.03
N GLU A 6 -5.38 -0.74 -44.02
CA GLU A 6 -5.28 0.42 -43.11
C GLU A 6 -5.44 0.00 -41.64
N VAL A 7 -4.45 0.34 -40.81
CA VAL A 7 -4.48 0.16 -39.36
C VAL A 7 -5.05 1.41 -38.69
N SER A 8 -6.04 1.22 -37.82
CA SER A 8 -6.78 2.26 -37.11
C SER A 8 -5.90 3.25 -36.29
N PRO A 9 -6.08 4.58 -36.43
CA PRO A 9 -5.20 5.61 -35.83
C PRO A 9 -5.23 5.70 -34.29
N GLU A 10 -6.21 5.10 -33.63
CA GLU A 10 -6.46 5.31 -32.19
C GLU A 10 -5.58 4.45 -31.27
N ALA A 11 -5.06 3.33 -31.77
CA ALA A 11 -4.18 2.44 -31.00
C ALA A 11 -2.74 2.96 -30.89
N GLN A 12 -2.30 3.80 -31.84
CA GLN A 12 -0.94 4.38 -31.86
C GLN A 12 -0.81 5.59 -30.89
N LYS A 13 -1.91 6.30 -30.59
CA LYS A 13 -1.89 7.50 -29.73
C LYS A 13 -1.60 7.23 -28.24
N LYS A 14 -1.84 6.03 -27.72
CA LYS A 14 -1.69 5.75 -26.26
C LYS A 14 -0.30 5.27 -25.84
N THR A 15 0.47 4.63 -26.73
CA THR A 15 1.85 4.19 -26.45
C THR A 15 2.91 5.25 -26.77
N ALA A 16 2.60 6.23 -27.62
CA ALA A 16 3.48 7.35 -27.94
C ALA A 16 3.66 8.37 -26.78
N LYS A 17 2.64 8.56 -25.94
CA LYS A 17 2.59 9.64 -24.93
C LYS A 17 3.69 9.60 -23.85
N ASN A 18 4.26 8.42 -23.56
CA ASN A 18 5.37 8.30 -22.59
C ASN A 18 6.76 8.28 -23.24
N SER A 19 6.84 8.15 -24.57
CA SER A 19 8.10 8.11 -25.35
C SER A 19 8.56 9.51 -25.79
N ILE A 20 7.61 10.41 -26.07
CA ILE A 20 7.87 11.74 -26.65
C ILE A 20 8.82 12.59 -25.79
N THR A 21 8.79 12.50 -24.46
CA THR A 21 9.67 13.33 -23.61
C THR A 21 11.14 12.91 -23.61
N ARG A 22 11.48 11.71 -24.10
CA ARG A 22 12.88 11.22 -24.16
C ARG A 22 13.54 11.43 -25.53
N HIS A 23 12.72 11.60 -26.58
CA HIS A 23 13.16 11.85 -27.95
C HIS A 23 12.46 13.09 -28.50
N LEU A 24 12.60 14.21 -27.80
CA LEU A 24 12.26 15.50 -28.40
C LEU A 24 13.32 15.83 -29.44
N ASP A 25 12.87 16.25 -30.61
CA ASP A 25 13.72 16.75 -31.68
C ASP A 25 14.61 17.90 -31.19
N ARG A 26 15.79 18.08 -31.78
CA ARG A 26 16.80 19.03 -31.32
C ARG A 26 16.26 20.46 -31.37
N ASP A 27 15.62 20.81 -32.49
CA ASP A 27 15.09 22.15 -32.75
C ASP A 27 13.92 22.48 -31.82
N LEU A 28 13.05 21.50 -31.56
CA LEU A 28 11.96 21.62 -30.60
C LEU A 28 12.47 21.85 -29.18
N ARG A 29 13.56 21.17 -28.81
CA ARG A 29 14.18 21.36 -27.50
C ARG A 29 14.82 22.74 -27.38
N GLU A 30 15.46 23.26 -28.43
CA GLU A 30 16.04 24.60 -28.44
C GLU A 30 14.97 25.67 -28.26
N ARG A 31 13.84 25.58 -28.99
CA ARG A 31 12.69 26.48 -28.81
C ARG A 31 12.12 26.43 -27.39
N LEU A 32 11.94 25.23 -26.83
CA LEU A 32 11.45 25.08 -25.46
C LEU A 32 12.42 25.67 -24.42
N GLU A 33 13.73 25.63 -24.66
CA GLU A 33 14.72 26.29 -23.80
C GLU A 33 14.70 27.83 -23.94
N GLU A 34 14.37 28.37 -25.11
CA GLU A 34 14.16 29.81 -25.32
C GLU A 34 12.98 30.30 -24.48
N TYR A 35 11.81 29.66 -24.61
CA TYR A 35 10.64 29.98 -23.76
C TYR A 35 10.92 29.78 -22.27
N TYR A 36 11.68 28.74 -21.90
CA TYR A 36 12.07 28.50 -20.51
C TYR A 36 12.97 29.61 -19.96
N SER A 37 13.87 30.14 -20.78
CA SER A 37 14.78 31.23 -20.41
C SER A 37 14.03 32.55 -20.20
N CYS A 38 12.94 32.76 -20.95
CA CYS A 38 12.04 33.90 -20.78
C CYS A 38 11.14 33.75 -19.53
N ASN A 39 10.49 32.59 -19.36
CA ASN A 39 9.62 32.32 -18.22
C ASN A 39 9.65 30.84 -17.79
N PRO A 40 10.35 30.49 -16.69
CA PRO A 40 10.38 29.13 -16.16
C PRO A 40 9.03 28.64 -15.61
N TYR A 41 8.08 29.54 -15.36
CA TYR A 41 6.74 29.25 -14.83
C TYR A 41 5.64 29.87 -15.71
N PRO A 42 5.45 29.37 -16.94
CA PRO A 42 4.37 29.84 -17.80
C PRO A 42 3.01 29.69 -17.13
N SER A 43 2.15 30.70 -17.29
CA SER A 43 0.73 30.66 -17.00
C SER A 43 -0.01 29.70 -17.95
N GLN A 44 -1.29 29.45 -17.68
CA GLN A 44 -2.09 28.56 -18.52
C GLN A 44 -2.22 29.06 -19.96
N TYR A 45 -2.31 30.37 -20.14
CA TYR A 45 -2.38 31.01 -21.44
C TYR A 45 -1.03 30.90 -22.19
N GLU A 46 0.08 31.18 -21.50
CA GLU A 46 1.43 31.05 -22.08
C GLU A 46 1.74 29.60 -22.48
N TYR A 47 1.28 28.60 -21.72
CA TYR A 47 1.39 27.20 -22.18
C TYR A 47 0.66 26.96 -23.50
N SER A 48 -0.51 27.58 -23.72
CA SER A 48 -1.22 27.44 -25.00
C SER A 48 -0.42 28.04 -26.16
N VAL A 49 0.17 29.23 -25.96
CA VAL A 49 1.02 29.89 -26.96
C VAL A 49 2.25 29.03 -27.29
N VAL A 50 2.96 28.53 -26.27
CA VAL A 50 4.11 27.63 -26.47
C VAL A 50 3.71 26.35 -27.19
N CYS A 51 2.52 25.81 -26.93
CA CYS A 51 2.03 24.60 -27.59
C CYS A 51 1.69 24.83 -29.06
N GLU A 52 1.12 25.99 -29.39
CA GLU A 52 0.81 26.41 -30.75
C GLU A 52 2.10 26.64 -31.54
N ASP A 53 3.04 27.43 -30.99
CA ASP A 53 4.32 27.75 -31.63
C ASP A 53 5.23 26.52 -31.83
N CYS A 54 5.20 25.58 -30.90
CA CYS A 54 5.99 24.36 -30.95
C CYS A 54 5.24 23.16 -31.57
N SER A 55 3.97 23.32 -31.94
CA SER A 55 3.12 22.24 -32.47
C SER A 55 3.11 20.97 -31.59
N ILE A 56 3.03 21.13 -30.27
CA ILE A 56 3.03 20.04 -29.27
C ILE A 56 1.83 20.10 -28.34
N GLU A 57 1.34 18.94 -27.86
CA GLU A 57 0.25 18.88 -26.88
C GLU A 57 0.65 19.51 -25.52
N GLN A 58 -0.32 20.08 -24.79
CA GLN A 58 -0.09 20.77 -23.51
C GLN A 58 0.60 19.92 -22.42
N GLU A 59 0.25 18.65 -22.30
CA GLU A 59 0.79 17.79 -21.24
C GLU A 59 2.30 17.47 -21.42
N PRO A 60 2.77 17.10 -22.62
CA PRO A 60 4.20 17.04 -22.94
C PRO A 60 4.96 18.33 -22.60
N THR A 61 4.45 19.50 -22.97
CA THR A 61 5.05 20.82 -22.69
C THR A 61 5.17 21.05 -21.19
N ARG A 62 4.08 20.87 -20.44
CA ARG A 62 4.07 21.02 -18.97
C ARG A 62 5.03 20.05 -18.27
N SER A 63 5.11 18.81 -18.76
CA SER A 63 6.01 17.78 -18.25
C SER A 63 7.47 18.15 -18.50
N TRP A 64 7.78 18.67 -19.69
CA TRP A 64 9.11 19.15 -20.03
C TRP A 64 9.55 20.31 -19.14
N PHE A 65 8.74 21.36 -19.00
CA PHE A 65 9.04 22.50 -18.12
C PHE A 65 9.24 22.06 -16.66
N ARG A 66 8.42 21.14 -16.16
CA ARG A 66 8.56 20.58 -14.80
C ARG A 66 9.87 19.82 -14.61
N ASN A 67 10.25 18.97 -15.57
CA ASN A 67 11.48 18.21 -15.51
C ASN A 67 12.70 19.11 -15.70
N ARG A 68 12.58 20.15 -16.54
CA ARG A 68 13.63 21.12 -16.76
C ARG A 68 13.91 21.96 -15.52
N ARG A 69 12.89 22.42 -14.80
CA ARG A 69 13.02 23.08 -13.49
C ARG A 69 13.73 22.19 -12.46
N ARG A 70 13.38 20.90 -12.40
CA ARG A 70 14.06 19.93 -11.52
C ARG A 70 15.53 19.73 -11.89
N LYS A 71 15.85 19.77 -13.17
CA LYS A 71 17.22 19.65 -13.67
C LYS A 71 18.03 20.92 -13.41
N ALA A 72 17.44 22.10 -13.61
CA ALA A 72 18.02 23.39 -13.25
C ALA A 72 18.33 23.44 -11.75
N ALA A 73 17.36 23.12 -10.89
CA ALA A 73 17.57 23.09 -9.44
C ALA A 73 18.70 22.16 -8.98
N ARG A 74 18.96 21.05 -9.70
CA ARG A 74 20.10 20.15 -9.43
C ARG A 74 21.43 20.69 -9.95
N ASN A 75 21.40 21.47 -11.02
CA ASN A 75 22.58 22.08 -11.62
C ASN A 75 22.97 23.38 -10.89
N ASP A 76 22.02 24.19 -10.46
CA ASP A 76 22.26 25.44 -9.72
C ASP A 76 22.89 25.15 -8.34
N GLU A 77 22.54 24.01 -7.72
CA GLU A 77 23.21 23.48 -6.52
C GLU A 77 24.65 23.02 -6.77
N LYS A 78 25.04 22.86 -8.05
CA LYS A 78 26.36 22.42 -8.50
C LYS A 78 27.24 23.58 -9.01
N TYR A 79 26.66 24.73 -9.40
CA TYR A 79 27.37 25.89 -9.96
C TYR A 79 27.63 27.01 -8.95
N LEU A 80 26.94 27.04 -7.83
CA LEU A 80 27.30 27.92 -6.72
C LEU A 80 28.35 27.21 -5.85
N SER A 81 29.50 27.84 -5.60
CA SER A 81 30.47 27.27 -4.66
C SER A 81 29.77 27.04 -3.31
N SER A 82 30.10 25.94 -2.62
CA SER A 82 29.50 25.61 -1.31
C SER A 82 29.62 26.75 -0.29
N GLY A 83 30.54 27.70 -0.48
CA GLY A 83 30.63 28.91 0.35
C GLY A 83 29.63 30.00 -0.01
N ALA A 84 29.31 30.17 -1.30
CA ALA A 84 28.36 31.18 -1.77
C ALA A 84 26.91 30.83 -1.40
N VAL A 85 26.52 29.56 -1.53
CA VAL A 85 25.19 29.07 -1.15
C VAL A 85 24.94 29.28 0.35
N GLU A 86 25.94 28.97 1.18
CA GLU A 86 25.83 29.06 2.62
C GLU A 86 25.80 30.52 3.09
N LYS A 87 26.51 31.43 2.42
CA LYS A 87 26.40 32.87 2.66
C LYS A 87 25.03 33.43 2.27
N ILE A 88 24.50 33.06 1.11
CA ILE A 88 23.15 33.47 0.67
C ILE A 88 22.09 32.91 1.64
N ARG A 89 22.22 31.64 2.06
CA ARG A 89 21.32 31.02 3.06
C ARG A 89 21.41 31.73 4.42
N ALA A 90 22.62 32.04 4.91
CA ALA A 90 22.82 32.74 6.16
C ALA A 90 22.19 34.14 6.12
N PHE A 91 22.38 34.87 5.02
CA PHE A 91 21.77 36.18 4.82
C PHE A 91 20.24 36.11 4.81
N ILE A 92 19.66 35.20 4.03
CA ILE A 92 18.20 35.00 3.93
C ILE A 92 17.59 34.54 5.26
N LEU A 93 18.32 33.76 6.07
CA LEU A 93 17.86 33.36 7.40
C LEU A 93 17.93 34.51 8.42
N ALA A 94 18.89 35.43 8.27
CA ALA A 94 19.05 36.60 9.13
C ALA A 94 18.07 37.73 8.79
N THR A 95 17.61 37.83 7.53
CA THR A 95 16.67 38.87 7.07
C THR A 95 15.35 38.24 6.65
N ALA A 96 14.31 38.40 7.48
CA ALA A 96 12.99 37.79 7.25
C ALA A 96 12.29 38.28 5.97
N SER A 97 12.61 39.49 5.49
CA SER A 97 12.12 40.06 4.24
C SER A 97 13.14 41.07 3.68
N PRO A 98 14.17 40.59 2.97
CA PRO A 98 15.23 41.46 2.44
C PRO A 98 14.69 42.32 1.28
N THR A 99 15.09 43.59 1.24
CA THR A 99 14.76 44.50 0.12
C THR A 99 15.60 44.19 -1.12
N ASP A 100 15.17 44.67 -2.30
CA ASP A 100 15.89 44.43 -3.56
C ASP A 100 17.32 45.02 -3.53
N GLU A 101 17.49 46.14 -2.85
CA GLU A 101 18.80 46.77 -2.61
C GLU A 101 19.70 45.89 -1.74
N GLN A 102 19.15 45.26 -0.70
CA GLN A 102 19.89 44.35 0.18
C GLN A 102 20.29 43.05 -0.54
N LEU A 103 19.40 42.50 -1.37
CA LEU A 103 19.71 41.33 -2.20
C LEU A 103 20.80 41.66 -3.24
N THR A 104 20.77 42.87 -3.78
CA THR A 104 21.78 43.37 -4.72
C THR A 104 23.13 43.62 -4.04
N ALA A 105 23.14 44.12 -2.80
CA ALA A 105 24.35 44.30 -2.02
C ALA A 105 25.04 42.97 -1.70
N VAL A 106 24.27 41.95 -1.31
CA VAL A 106 24.78 40.59 -1.03
C VAL A 106 25.28 39.92 -2.30
N ALA A 107 24.59 40.12 -3.42
CA ALA A 107 25.04 39.63 -4.72
C ALA A 107 26.40 40.24 -5.10
N LYS A 108 26.60 41.54 -4.85
CA LYS A 108 27.88 42.23 -5.08
C LYS A 108 28.98 41.76 -4.12
N GLU A 109 28.65 41.43 -2.88
CA GLU A 109 29.62 40.92 -1.89
C GLU A 109 30.12 39.50 -2.22
N ILE A 110 29.26 38.68 -2.83
CA ILE A 110 29.57 37.28 -3.18
C ILE A 110 30.03 37.16 -4.64
N ASP A 111 30.09 38.28 -5.37
CA ASP A 111 30.45 38.36 -6.80
C ASP A 111 29.56 37.47 -7.70
N ILE A 112 28.24 37.61 -7.52
CA ILE A 112 27.22 36.85 -8.24
C ILE A 112 26.17 37.82 -8.81
N ASP A 113 25.55 37.45 -9.93
CA ASP A 113 24.46 38.23 -10.51
C ASP A 113 23.28 38.40 -9.51
N PRO A 114 22.85 39.65 -9.21
CA PRO A 114 21.72 39.94 -8.35
C PRO A 114 20.41 39.20 -8.70
N LYS A 115 20.21 38.86 -9.97
CA LYS A 115 19.06 38.06 -10.42
C LYS A 115 19.08 36.66 -9.82
N VAL A 116 20.25 36.04 -9.70
CA VAL A 116 20.41 34.68 -9.14
C VAL A 116 20.08 34.67 -7.65
N VAL A 117 20.52 35.68 -6.90
CA VAL A 117 20.22 35.81 -5.46
C VAL A 117 18.72 36.05 -5.24
N ARG A 118 18.09 36.87 -6.09
CA ARG A 118 16.63 37.10 -6.09
C ARG A 118 15.84 35.83 -6.38
N ASP A 119 16.20 35.10 -7.41
CA ASP A 119 15.49 33.89 -7.80
C ASP A 119 15.67 32.78 -6.75
N PHE A 120 16.86 32.71 -6.13
CA PHE A 120 17.11 31.86 -4.98
C PHE A 120 16.23 32.25 -3.78
N TRP A 121 16.09 33.53 -3.47
CA TRP A 121 15.19 34.02 -2.42
C TRP A 121 13.73 33.71 -2.73
N LYS A 122 13.24 33.94 -3.96
CA LYS A 122 11.86 33.58 -4.36
C LYS A 122 11.61 32.07 -4.23
N LEU A 123 12.57 31.25 -4.65
CA LEU A 123 12.48 29.80 -4.54
C LEU A 123 12.50 29.34 -3.07
N TYR A 124 13.35 29.94 -2.25
CA TYR A 124 13.45 29.67 -0.82
C TYR A 124 12.19 30.13 -0.08
N TYR A 125 11.75 31.37 -0.30
CA TYR A 125 10.54 31.98 0.26
C TYR A 125 9.27 31.23 -0.15
N SER A 126 9.15 30.74 -1.39
CA SER A 126 8.01 29.91 -1.81
C SER A 126 7.98 28.55 -1.08
N LYS A 127 9.15 27.95 -0.81
CA LYS A 127 9.27 26.71 -0.03
C LYS A 127 9.06 26.94 1.47
N THR A 128 9.45 28.10 2.01
CA THR A 128 9.31 28.42 3.43
C THR A 128 7.98 29.07 3.79
N LYS A 129 7.26 29.75 2.89
CA LYS A 129 5.90 30.27 3.17
C LYS A 129 4.87 29.16 3.39
N GLN A 130 5.07 27.96 2.86
CA GLN A 130 4.33 26.75 3.28
C GLN A 130 4.70 26.24 4.69
N ARG A 131 5.71 26.86 5.32
CA ARG A 131 6.37 26.41 6.54
C ARG A 131 6.47 27.49 7.63
N VAL A 132 6.10 28.75 7.34
CA VAL A 132 6.34 29.94 8.19
C VAL A 132 5.10 30.42 8.96
N ASP A 133 3.94 29.77 8.83
CA ASP A 133 2.84 30.02 9.79
C ASP A 133 3.17 29.54 11.21
N TYR A 134 4.29 28.85 11.41
CA TYR A 134 4.70 28.39 12.73
C TYR A 134 6.22 28.47 12.87
N LEU A 135 6.65 29.32 13.80
CA LEU A 135 7.91 29.29 14.59
C LEU A 135 8.93 30.40 14.31
N THR A 136 9.02 31.34 15.26
CA THR A 136 10.26 31.58 16.03
C THR A 136 10.23 30.70 17.31
N PRO A 137 11.31 30.59 18.11
CA PRO A 137 12.73 30.35 17.84
C PRO A 137 13.29 29.16 18.70
N SER A 138 14.58 28.86 18.61
CA SER A 138 15.48 28.32 19.68
C SER A 138 16.39 27.19 19.18
N TYR A 139 17.70 27.45 19.27
CA TYR A 139 18.78 26.52 19.02
C TYR A 139 18.73 25.35 20.01
N HIS A 140 18.51 24.14 19.50
CA HIS A 140 19.01 22.92 20.13
C HIS A 140 19.70 22.06 19.09
N GLU A 141 20.88 21.54 19.45
CA GLU A 141 21.72 20.72 18.57
C GLU A 141 20.96 19.47 18.07
N PRO A 142 21.12 19.09 16.78
CA PRO A 142 20.41 17.95 16.22
C PRO A 142 20.89 16.63 16.82
N ILE A 143 19.96 15.80 17.29
CA ILE A 143 20.28 14.44 17.79
C ILE A 143 20.74 13.57 16.62
N ASP A 144 21.85 12.84 16.81
CA ASP A 144 22.37 11.86 15.84
C ASP A 144 21.36 10.71 15.63
N THR A 145 20.55 10.85 14.58
CA THR A 145 19.52 9.88 14.20
C THR A 145 20.05 8.59 13.56
N SER A 146 21.37 8.44 13.38
CA SER A 146 21.97 7.20 12.85
C SER A 146 21.87 6.03 13.83
N LYS A 147 21.68 6.32 15.13
CA LYS A 147 21.57 5.32 16.20
C LYS A 147 20.12 5.17 16.65
N LYS A 148 19.50 4.02 16.31
CA LYS A 148 18.15 3.64 16.78
C LYS A 148 17.99 3.73 18.31
N SER A 149 19.07 3.47 19.06
CA SER A 149 19.08 3.50 20.53
C SER A 149 18.90 4.90 21.11
N SER A 150 19.40 5.95 20.45
CA SER A 150 19.26 7.33 20.92
C SER A 150 17.81 7.80 20.83
N LEU A 151 17.11 7.49 19.73
CA LEU A 151 15.70 7.85 19.58
C LEU A 151 14.79 7.09 20.55
N ALA A 152 15.05 5.80 20.78
CA ALA A 152 14.29 4.99 21.73
C ALA A 152 14.45 5.50 23.17
N PHE A 153 15.66 5.92 23.57
CA PHE A 153 15.92 6.46 24.92
C PHE A 153 15.04 7.67 25.25
N TYR A 154 14.86 8.60 24.30
CA TYR A 154 14.03 9.78 24.52
C TYR A 154 12.52 9.52 24.34
N LEU A 155 12.14 8.60 23.46
CA LEU A 155 10.72 8.34 23.18
C LEU A 155 10.08 7.33 24.14
N GLU A 156 10.85 6.43 24.76
CA GLU A 156 10.31 5.41 25.67
C GLU A 156 9.66 5.99 26.93
N PRO A 157 10.26 6.95 27.66
CA PRO A 157 9.60 7.57 28.82
C PRO A 157 8.28 8.26 28.44
N ILE A 158 8.27 8.91 27.28
CA ILE A 158 7.10 9.60 26.72
C ILE A 158 6.03 8.59 26.31
N PHE A 159 6.44 7.46 25.74
CA PHE A 159 5.57 6.34 25.43
C PHE A 159 5.00 5.66 26.68
N GLN A 160 5.71 5.66 27.81
CA GLN A 160 5.19 5.16 29.07
C GLN A 160 4.12 6.09 29.66
N GLN A 161 4.31 7.41 29.53
CA GLN A 161 3.31 8.40 29.95
C GLN A 161 2.03 8.33 29.10
N SER A 162 2.16 8.19 27.78
CA SER A 162 1.01 7.93 26.92
C SER A 162 1.36 7.05 25.72
N LYS A 163 0.53 6.03 25.49
CA LYS A 163 0.65 5.15 24.31
C LYS A 163 0.23 5.86 23.02
N TYR A 164 -0.52 6.97 23.13
CA TYR A 164 -1.07 7.72 21.99
C TYR A 164 -0.95 9.23 22.23
N HIS A 165 -0.36 9.91 21.26
CA HIS A 165 -0.13 11.35 21.33
C HIS A 165 -0.89 12.07 20.20
N SER A 166 -1.22 13.34 20.41
CA SER A 166 -1.88 14.13 19.37
C SER A 166 -0.92 14.45 18.22
N THR A 167 -1.46 14.89 17.08
CA THR A 167 -0.65 15.37 15.96
C THR A 167 0.25 16.55 16.36
N GLN A 168 -0.22 17.41 17.27
CA GLN A 168 0.56 18.53 17.79
C GLN A 168 1.71 18.04 18.67
N ASP A 169 1.47 17.05 19.53
CA ASP A 169 2.53 16.47 20.38
C ASP A 169 3.61 15.80 19.54
N TYR A 170 3.22 15.02 18.51
CA TYR A 170 4.20 14.46 17.58
C TYR A 170 5.02 15.55 16.86
N THR A 171 4.41 16.70 16.58
CA THR A 171 5.10 17.83 15.95
C THR A 171 6.06 18.52 16.94
N ARG A 172 5.64 18.69 18.20
CA ARG A 172 6.50 19.22 19.28
C ARG A 172 7.69 18.31 19.58
N LEU A 173 7.46 16.99 19.63
CA LEU A 173 8.52 15.99 19.82
C LEU A 173 9.50 15.95 18.65
N ALA A 174 8.98 16.06 17.42
CA ALA A 174 9.79 16.15 16.22
C ALA A 174 10.72 17.36 16.25
N HIS A 175 10.19 18.52 16.65
CA HIS A 175 10.96 19.74 16.82
C HIS A 175 12.00 19.62 17.93
N LYS A 176 11.59 19.16 19.12
CA LYS A 176 12.47 19.02 20.30
C LYS A 176 13.63 18.06 20.06
N LEU A 177 13.43 17.01 19.27
CA LEU A 177 14.44 15.98 19.01
C LEU A 177 15.20 16.18 17.69
N GLY A 178 14.82 17.18 16.87
CA GLY A 178 15.41 17.38 15.55
C GLY A 178 15.16 16.23 14.56
N VAL A 179 14.05 15.49 14.72
CA VAL A 179 13.73 14.30 13.92
C VAL A 179 12.43 14.50 13.14
N ASP A 180 12.35 14.00 11.91
CA ASP A 180 11.11 14.04 11.12
C ASP A 180 9.93 13.42 11.90
N ARG A 181 8.82 14.16 11.98
CA ARG A 181 7.56 13.74 12.59
C ARG A 181 7.12 12.35 12.15
N LYS A 182 7.34 12.00 10.87
CA LYS A 182 7.00 10.66 10.36
C LYS A 182 7.78 9.55 11.05
N LYS A 183 9.06 9.77 11.37
CA LYS A 183 9.89 8.77 12.08
C LYS A 183 9.41 8.55 13.51
N ILE A 184 8.97 9.61 14.20
CA ILE A 184 8.39 9.50 15.54
C ILE A 184 7.05 8.76 15.49
N ILE A 185 6.16 9.12 14.56
CA ILE A 185 4.88 8.40 14.38
C ILE A 185 5.10 6.92 14.10
N LEU A 186 6.06 6.60 13.22
CA LEU A 186 6.41 5.24 12.87
C LEU A 186 6.98 4.47 14.07
N TRP A 187 7.84 5.11 14.87
CA TRP A 187 8.39 4.52 16.09
C TRP A 187 7.27 4.18 17.09
N PHE A 188 6.35 5.11 17.39
CA PHE A 188 5.21 4.87 18.28
C PHE A 188 4.28 3.78 17.76
N THR A 189 4.09 3.70 16.44
CA THR A 189 3.26 2.67 15.80
C THR A 189 3.89 1.29 15.93
N ASN A 190 5.19 1.18 15.64
CA ASN A 190 5.92 -0.06 15.78
C ASN A 190 5.98 -0.52 17.24
N ARG A 191 6.18 0.41 18.19
CA ARG A 191 6.21 0.11 19.61
C ARG A 191 4.86 -0.42 20.13
N ARG A 192 3.74 0.17 19.71
CA ARG A 192 2.40 -0.38 19.99
C ARG A 192 2.21 -1.77 19.39
N ASN A 193 2.66 -2.01 18.17
CA ASN A 193 2.56 -3.34 17.54
C ASN A 193 3.38 -4.39 18.29
N GLN A 194 4.56 -4.03 18.80
CA GLN A 194 5.37 -4.91 19.64
C GLN A 194 4.65 -5.29 20.94
N LEU A 195 3.99 -4.33 21.60
CA LEU A 195 3.21 -4.61 22.80
C LEU A 195 2.01 -5.55 22.53
N ARG A 196 1.33 -5.38 21.38
CA ARG A 196 0.24 -6.29 20.97
C ARG A 196 0.73 -7.72 20.70
N GLN A 197 1.92 -7.86 20.08
CA GLN A 197 2.52 -9.17 19.86
C GLN A 197 2.89 -9.88 21.17
N LYS A 198 3.15 -9.12 22.24
CA LYS A 198 3.42 -9.65 23.58
C LYS A 198 2.15 -9.88 24.42
N GLY A 199 0.96 -9.77 23.82
CA GLY A 199 -0.31 -10.01 24.51
C GLY A 199 -0.79 -8.88 25.43
N ALA A 200 -0.17 -7.69 25.37
CA ALA A 200 -0.64 -6.55 26.16
C ALA A 200 -1.88 -5.90 25.52
N GLU A 201 -2.92 -5.68 26.32
CA GLU A 201 -4.12 -4.93 25.90
C GLU A 201 -3.79 -3.45 25.71
N ILE A 202 -3.69 -3.02 24.45
CA ILE A 202 -3.54 -1.59 24.12
C ILE A 202 -4.90 -1.04 23.72
N ILE A 203 -5.61 -0.48 24.71
CA ILE A 203 -6.83 0.29 24.46
C ILE A 203 -6.44 1.53 23.65
N SER A 204 -7.02 1.65 22.45
CA SER A 204 -6.74 2.75 21.52
C SER A 204 -7.72 3.91 21.77
N PRO A 205 -7.27 5.08 22.26
CA PRO A 205 -8.07 6.29 22.19
C PRO A 205 -8.06 6.74 20.72
N VAL A 206 -9.07 6.35 19.96
CA VAL A 206 -9.23 6.82 18.58
C VAL A 206 -9.57 8.31 18.63
N VAL A 207 -8.57 9.11 18.29
CA VAL A 207 -8.59 10.47 17.72
C VAL A 207 -9.97 11.14 17.73
N CYS A 208 -10.21 11.98 18.73
CA CYS A 208 -10.94 13.22 18.57
C CYS A 208 -10.17 14.29 19.33
N SER A 209 -9.69 15.31 18.62
CA SER A 209 -9.35 16.61 19.18
C SER A 209 -10.66 17.32 19.55
N ALA A 210 -11.32 16.81 20.58
CA ALA A 210 -12.45 17.42 21.27
C ALA A 210 -12.20 17.21 22.78
N PRO A 211 -12.56 18.17 23.65
CA PRO A 211 -12.37 18.06 25.09
C PRO A 211 -12.95 16.74 25.57
N ALA A 212 -12.21 16.04 26.42
CA ALA A 212 -12.45 14.69 26.91
C ALA A 212 -13.92 14.28 26.85
N CYS A 213 -14.31 13.66 25.73
CA CYS A 213 -15.58 12.96 25.62
C CYS A 213 -15.42 11.71 26.48
N ASP A 214 -16.21 11.64 27.55
CA ASP A 214 -16.31 10.46 28.39
C ASP A 214 -16.80 9.29 27.52
N LEU A 215 -15.86 8.42 27.16
CA LEU A 215 -16.08 7.32 26.22
C LEU A 215 -17.12 6.33 26.76
N GLU A 216 -17.16 6.15 28.08
CA GLU A 216 -18.14 5.28 28.74
C GLU A 216 -19.54 5.86 28.59
N LYS A 217 -19.70 7.16 28.84
CA LYS A 217 -20.98 7.87 28.65
C LYS A 217 -21.47 7.84 27.20
N LEU A 218 -20.55 7.95 26.23
CA LEU A 218 -20.89 7.85 24.81
C LEU A 218 -21.36 6.45 24.43
N GLU A 219 -20.66 5.41 24.91
CA GLU A 219 -21.03 4.02 24.65
C GLU A 219 -22.37 3.69 25.32
N GLU A 220 -22.61 4.13 26.56
CA GLU A 220 -23.88 3.97 27.25
C GLU A 220 -25.03 4.65 26.50
N SER A 221 -24.83 5.90 26.04
CA SER A 221 -25.81 6.63 25.25
C SER A 221 -26.15 5.92 23.93
N CYS A 222 -25.13 5.34 23.27
CA CYS A 222 -25.33 4.60 22.02
C CYS A 222 -25.99 3.23 22.26
N GLU A 223 -25.62 2.49 23.30
CA GLU A 223 -26.20 1.19 23.65
C GLU A 223 -27.66 1.33 24.10
N LYS A 224 -28.00 2.37 24.87
CA LYS A 224 -29.39 2.66 25.27
C LYS A 224 -30.29 2.84 24.06
N VAL A 225 -29.88 3.67 23.11
CA VAL A 225 -30.62 3.91 21.87
C VAL A 225 -30.62 2.67 20.97
N TYR A 226 -29.55 1.88 20.97
CA TYR A 226 -29.48 0.63 20.22
C TYR A 226 -30.42 -0.45 20.75
N ALA A 227 -30.60 -0.51 22.08
CA ALA A 227 -31.53 -1.42 22.74
C ALA A 227 -32.98 -1.10 22.36
N GLU A 228 -33.33 0.18 22.23
CA GLU A 228 -34.65 0.63 21.76
C GLU A 228 -34.80 0.44 20.24
N THR A 229 -33.79 0.81 19.46
CA THR A 229 -33.82 0.73 18.00
C THR A 229 -32.46 0.36 17.40
N VAL A 230 -32.41 -0.73 16.65
CA VAL A 230 -31.19 -1.20 15.95
C VAL A 230 -30.75 -0.22 14.83
N TYR A 231 -31.68 0.63 14.38
CA TYR A 231 -31.49 1.62 13.33
C TYR A 231 -32.07 2.98 13.74
N PRO A 232 -31.38 3.71 14.62
CA PRO A 232 -31.84 5.02 15.06
C PRO A 232 -31.92 6.00 13.87
N PRO A 233 -32.93 6.88 13.83
CA PRO A 233 -33.04 7.90 12.80
C PRO A 233 -31.94 8.96 12.96
N VAL A 234 -31.61 9.67 11.87
CA VAL A 234 -30.53 10.66 11.85
C VAL A 234 -30.65 11.73 12.93
N PRO A 235 -31.84 12.31 13.22
CA PRO A 235 -31.99 13.31 14.30
C PRO A 235 -31.60 12.79 15.68
N VAL A 236 -31.91 11.53 15.99
CA VAL A 236 -31.52 10.88 17.27
C VAL A 236 -30.00 10.68 17.31
N MET A 237 -29.38 10.28 16.19
CA MET A 237 -27.92 10.19 16.12
C MET A 237 -27.22 11.55 16.21
N GLU A 238 -27.84 12.63 15.72
CA GLU A 238 -27.36 14.01 15.85
C GLU A 238 -27.48 14.53 17.28
N GLN A 239 -28.54 14.15 17.99
CA GLN A 239 -28.69 14.43 19.42
C GLN A 239 -27.57 13.76 20.24
N ILE A 240 -27.33 12.45 20.07
CA ILE A 240 -26.22 11.73 20.74
C ILE A 240 -24.87 12.37 20.40
N ALA A 241 -24.69 12.76 19.13
CA ALA A 241 -23.46 13.41 18.67
C ALA A 241 -23.23 14.75 19.38
N SER A 242 -24.29 15.55 19.53
CA SER A 242 -24.25 16.85 20.19
C SER A 242 -24.02 16.73 21.70
N GLU A 243 -24.77 15.85 22.38
CA GLU A 243 -24.67 15.59 23.82
C GLU A 243 -23.30 15.07 24.25
N ASN A 244 -22.65 14.27 23.39
CA ASN A 244 -21.34 13.69 23.67
C ASN A 244 -20.18 14.44 22.99
N ASN A 245 -20.46 15.58 22.34
CA ASN A 245 -19.46 16.39 21.64
C ASN A 245 -18.58 15.58 20.65
N VAL A 246 -19.24 14.72 19.85
CA VAL A 246 -18.59 13.89 18.83
C VAL A 246 -19.23 14.09 17.47
N THR A 247 -18.48 13.83 16.40
CA THR A 247 -19.03 13.97 15.04
C THR A 247 -20.13 12.92 14.75
N LEU A 248 -21.17 13.30 14.00
CA LEU A 248 -22.21 12.38 13.51
C LEU A 248 -21.63 11.16 12.78
N ARG A 249 -20.51 11.33 12.06
CA ARG A 249 -19.80 10.24 11.39
C ARG A 249 -19.31 9.17 12.36
N ARG A 250 -18.87 9.56 13.57
CA ARG A 250 -18.42 8.65 14.62
C ARG A 250 -19.60 7.81 15.14
N ILE A 251 -20.74 8.45 15.41
CA ILE A 251 -21.99 7.80 15.82
C ILE A 251 -22.47 6.81 14.75
N LYS A 252 -22.59 7.25 13.48
CA LYS A 252 -22.98 6.38 12.35
C LYS A 252 -22.09 5.15 12.23
N ARG A 253 -20.77 5.32 12.41
CA ARG A 253 -19.79 4.22 12.35
C ARG A 253 -19.95 3.27 13.55
N TRP A 254 -20.23 3.78 14.74
CA TRP A 254 -20.47 2.96 15.93
C TRP A 254 -21.65 2.01 15.69
N PHE A 255 -22.81 2.54 15.29
CA PHE A 255 -24.01 1.75 15.01
C PHE A 255 -23.80 0.72 13.89
N SER A 256 -23.04 1.07 12.84
CA SER A 256 -22.69 0.10 11.79
C SER A 256 -21.88 -1.06 12.32
N LYS A 257 -20.81 -0.77 13.08
CA LYS A 257 -19.93 -1.80 13.64
C LYS A 257 -20.64 -2.67 14.67
N ARG A 258 -21.55 -2.10 15.46
CA ARG A 258 -22.36 -2.86 16.42
C ARG A 258 -23.24 -3.89 15.71
N ARG A 259 -23.95 -3.48 14.65
CA ARG A 259 -24.72 -4.41 13.82
C ARG A 259 -23.87 -5.49 13.14
N ASP A 260 -22.67 -5.13 12.69
CA ASP A 260 -21.76 -6.12 12.09
C ASP A 260 -21.27 -7.15 13.13
N ARG A 261 -21.04 -6.72 14.37
CA ARG A 261 -20.67 -7.57 15.50
C ARG A 261 -21.79 -8.55 15.86
N ASP A 262 -23.01 -8.04 15.98
CA ASP A 262 -24.18 -8.85 16.30
C ASP A 262 -24.47 -9.88 15.20
N ARG A 263 -24.36 -9.49 13.91
CA ARG A 263 -24.43 -10.44 12.78
C ARG A 263 -23.34 -11.51 12.86
N SER A 264 -22.12 -11.14 13.27
CA SER A 264 -21.02 -12.09 13.44
C SER A 264 -21.24 -13.04 14.61
N ASN A 265 -21.96 -12.58 15.65
CA ASN A 265 -22.35 -13.37 16.81
C ASN A 265 -23.63 -14.20 16.57
N GLY A 266 -24.15 -14.24 15.34
CA GLY A 266 -25.35 -15.01 14.99
C GLY A 266 -26.66 -14.40 15.47
N ILE A 267 -26.65 -13.14 15.94
CA ILE A 267 -27.89 -12.42 16.29
C ILE A 267 -28.57 -12.01 14.99
N GLU A 268 -29.81 -12.44 14.81
CA GLU A 268 -30.62 -12.11 13.64
C GLU A 268 -31.05 -10.64 13.70
N ILE A 269 -30.25 -9.76 13.10
CA ILE A 269 -30.65 -8.38 12.88
C ILE A 269 -31.59 -8.34 11.69
N LYS A 270 -32.89 -8.18 11.98
CA LYS A 270 -33.89 -7.87 10.96
C LYS A 270 -33.42 -6.62 10.19
N PRO A 271 -33.18 -6.72 8.87
CA PRO A 271 -32.81 -5.55 8.08
C PRO A 271 -33.91 -4.49 8.19
N LEU A 272 -33.58 -3.22 7.92
CA LEU A 272 -34.53 -2.08 7.80
C LEU A 272 -35.66 -2.29 6.76
N LEU A 273 -35.85 -3.51 6.25
CA LEU A 273 -36.91 -3.94 5.35
C LEU A 273 -38.24 -4.11 6.11
N VAL A 274 -38.73 -3.01 6.67
CA VAL A 274 -40.14 -2.68 6.57
C VAL A 274 -40.20 -1.25 6.03
N LYS A 275 -39.76 -1.07 4.78
CA LYS A 275 -39.68 0.25 4.15
C LYS A 275 -41.01 0.73 3.59
N TYR A 276 -42.03 -0.09 3.39
CA TYR A 276 -43.25 0.37 2.73
C TYR A 276 -44.45 -0.21 3.46
N THR A 277 -45.47 0.61 3.69
CA THR A 277 -46.79 0.10 4.09
C THR A 277 -47.30 -0.79 2.96
N PRO A 278 -48.20 -1.76 3.23
CA PRO A 278 -48.80 -2.57 2.17
C PRO A 278 -49.39 -1.72 1.03
N GLU A 279 -50.02 -0.59 1.38
CA GLU A 279 -50.55 0.41 0.45
C GLU A 279 -49.45 1.07 -0.41
N ALA A 280 -48.30 1.39 0.20
CA ALA A 280 -47.16 1.94 -0.52
C ALA A 280 -46.50 0.91 -1.44
N ILE A 281 -46.46 -0.37 -1.04
CA ILE A 281 -46.00 -1.47 -1.89
C ILE A 281 -46.92 -1.63 -3.09
N GLN A 282 -48.24 -1.57 -2.87
CA GLN A 282 -49.22 -1.64 -3.95
C GLN A 282 -49.04 -0.48 -4.93
N THR A 283 -48.93 0.75 -4.41
CA THR A 283 -48.67 1.94 -5.23
C THR A 283 -47.39 1.81 -6.07
N LEU A 284 -46.33 1.26 -5.49
CA LEU A 284 -45.07 1.00 -6.21
C LEU A 284 -45.22 -0.07 -7.29
N HIS A 285 -46.02 -1.11 -7.04
CA HIS A 285 -46.35 -2.12 -8.06
C HIS A 285 -47.18 -1.52 -9.19
N ASP A 286 -48.24 -0.78 -8.89
CA ASP A 286 -49.11 -0.13 -9.87
C ASP A 286 -48.30 0.84 -10.75
N TYR A 287 -47.36 1.59 -10.15
CA TYR A 287 -46.47 2.50 -10.88
C TYR A 287 -45.43 1.74 -11.73
N TYR A 288 -44.91 0.63 -11.22
CA TYR A 288 -43.95 -0.21 -11.93
C TYR A 288 -44.54 -0.86 -13.18
N GLU A 289 -45.81 -1.26 -13.14
CA GLU A 289 -46.52 -1.80 -14.30
C GLU A 289 -46.66 -0.76 -15.42
N GLN A 290 -46.80 0.52 -15.07
CA GLN A 290 -46.89 1.61 -16.04
C GLN A 290 -45.52 2.06 -16.54
N THR A 291 -44.54 2.16 -15.63
CA THR A 291 -43.20 2.67 -15.93
C THR A 291 -42.12 1.94 -15.12
N PRO A 292 -41.59 0.81 -15.61
CA PRO A 292 -40.50 0.08 -14.96
C PRO A 292 -39.20 0.88 -14.83
N PHE A 293 -39.03 1.95 -15.62
CA PHE A 293 -37.87 2.85 -15.65
C PHE A 293 -38.30 4.30 -15.41
N PRO A 294 -38.68 4.66 -14.17
CA PRO A 294 -39.09 6.02 -13.86
C PRO A 294 -37.91 6.99 -14.00
N SER A 295 -38.19 8.16 -14.56
CA SER A 295 -37.25 9.28 -14.60
C SER A 295 -36.97 9.84 -13.19
N PRO A 296 -35.89 10.63 -13.01
CA PRO A 296 -35.60 11.26 -11.72
C PRO A 296 -36.74 12.13 -11.17
N GLU A 297 -37.50 12.80 -12.05
CA GLU A 297 -38.65 13.63 -11.68
C GLU A 297 -39.83 12.76 -11.22
N GLN A 298 -40.11 11.69 -11.94
CA GLN A 298 -41.12 10.69 -11.57
C GLN A 298 -40.80 9.99 -10.25
N LEU A 299 -39.52 9.71 -9.98
CA LEU A 299 -39.08 9.17 -8.69
C LEU A 299 -39.27 10.16 -7.55
N LYS A 300 -39.16 11.46 -7.82
CA LYS A 300 -39.41 12.52 -6.85
C LYS A 300 -40.91 12.61 -6.55
N GLU A 301 -41.75 12.69 -7.58
CA GLU A 301 -43.22 12.72 -7.45
C GLU A 301 -43.75 11.47 -6.73
N LEU A 302 -43.23 10.29 -7.05
CA LEU A 302 -43.60 9.04 -6.38
C LEU A 302 -43.15 9.01 -4.91
N ALA A 303 -41.99 9.59 -4.58
CA ALA A 303 -41.58 9.73 -3.19
C ALA A 303 -42.49 10.69 -2.40
N GLU A 304 -42.93 11.78 -3.02
CA GLU A 304 -43.88 12.74 -2.46
C GLU A 304 -45.28 12.12 -2.27
N HIS A 305 -45.79 11.38 -3.26
CA HIS A 305 -47.07 10.67 -3.21
C HIS A 305 -47.11 9.61 -2.10
N LEU A 306 -45.98 8.94 -1.84
CA LEU A 306 -45.83 8.02 -0.73
C LEU A 306 -45.74 8.72 0.65
N LYS A 307 -46.04 10.04 0.71
CA LYS A 307 -46.06 10.92 1.89
C LYS A 307 -44.75 10.88 2.69
N ARG A 308 -43.62 10.71 2.02
CA ARG A 308 -42.30 10.63 2.64
C ARG A 308 -41.42 11.74 2.09
N SER A 309 -41.17 12.71 2.95
CA SER A 309 -40.44 13.97 2.74
C SER A 309 -39.48 14.04 1.53
N GLU A 310 -39.33 15.24 0.99
CA GLU A 310 -38.42 15.67 -0.11
C GLU A 310 -36.91 15.37 0.11
N LYS A 311 -36.53 14.63 1.16
CA LYS A 311 -35.14 14.26 1.44
C LYS A 311 -34.62 13.26 0.41
N VAL A 312 -33.43 13.55 -0.13
CA VAL A 312 -32.67 12.76 -1.13
C VAL A 312 -32.51 11.27 -0.75
N GLU A 313 -32.54 10.94 0.55
CA GLU A 313 -32.45 9.57 1.05
C GLU A 313 -33.67 8.70 0.66
N TYR A 314 -34.86 9.32 0.45
CA TYR A 314 -36.09 8.60 0.08
C TYR A 314 -36.20 8.34 -1.42
N ILE A 315 -35.79 9.29 -2.26
CA ILE A 315 -35.68 9.08 -3.71
C ILE A 315 -34.79 7.87 -4.01
N HIS A 316 -33.65 7.75 -3.30
CA HIS A 316 -32.79 6.57 -3.39
C HIS A 316 -33.46 5.28 -2.92
N SER A 317 -34.37 5.34 -1.95
CA SER A 317 -35.09 4.15 -1.47
C SER A 317 -36.08 3.63 -2.51
N VAL A 318 -36.84 4.52 -3.15
CA VAL A 318 -37.76 4.20 -4.24
C VAL A 318 -36.98 3.68 -5.44
N LEU A 319 -35.91 4.38 -5.85
CA LEU A 319 -35.00 3.93 -6.91
C LEU A 319 -34.44 2.51 -6.65
N HIS A 320 -34.04 2.24 -5.40
CA HIS A 320 -33.53 0.94 -5.02
C HIS A 320 -34.60 -0.16 -5.06
N TRP A 321 -35.84 0.15 -4.70
CA TRP A 321 -36.97 -0.76 -4.85
C TRP A 321 -37.18 -1.14 -6.32
N PHE A 322 -37.21 -0.15 -7.23
CA PHE A 322 -37.33 -0.39 -8.68
C PHE A 322 -36.15 -1.21 -9.22
N TYR A 323 -34.93 -0.93 -8.77
CA TYR A 323 -33.75 -1.73 -9.13
C TYR A 323 -33.88 -3.19 -8.70
N LYS A 324 -34.33 -3.42 -7.46
CA LYS A 324 -34.53 -4.77 -6.94
C LYS A 324 -35.65 -5.50 -7.68
N ARG A 325 -36.76 -4.83 -7.97
CA ARG A 325 -37.89 -5.42 -8.70
C ARG A 325 -37.51 -5.82 -10.12
N ARG A 326 -36.78 -4.97 -10.86
CA ARG A 326 -36.22 -5.33 -12.18
C ARG A 326 -35.26 -6.52 -12.12
N ALA A 327 -34.51 -6.66 -11.04
CA ALA A 327 -33.63 -7.80 -10.84
C ALA A 327 -34.45 -9.09 -10.60
N GLU A 328 -35.49 -9.02 -9.78
CA GLU A 328 -36.41 -10.15 -9.52
C GLU A 328 -37.14 -10.59 -10.80
N ASP A 329 -37.62 -9.64 -11.61
CA ASP A 329 -38.29 -9.94 -12.88
C ASP A 329 -37.34 -10.59 -13.89
N ARG A 330 -36.07 -10.14 -13.95
CA ARG A 330 -35.03 -10.80 -14.76
C ARG A 330 -34.77 -12.23 -14.29
N ASP A 331 -34.75 -12.46 -12.98
CA ASP A 331 -34.55 -13.79 -12.41
C ASP A 331 -35.76 -14.71 -12.69
N ARG A 332 -36.95 -14.14 -12.92
CA ARG A 332 -38.17 -14.83 -13.40
C ARG A 332 -38.24 -14.97 -14.93
N GLY A 333 -37.26 -14.46 -15.67
CA GLY A 333 -37.24 -14.50 -17.14
C GLY A 333 -38.14 -13.47 -17.82
N ILE A 334 -38.65 -12.47 -17.10
CA ILE A 334 -39.44 -11.37 -17.66
C ILE A 334 -38.47 -10.35 -18.28
N ASP A 335 -38.54 -10.13 -19.59
CA ASP A 335 -37.69 -9.15 -20.29
C ASP A 335 -38.22 -7.72 -20.12
N VAL A 336 -37.93 -7.13 -18.97
CA VAL A 336 -38.34 -5.75 -18.62
C VAL A 336 -37.78 -4.70 -19.60
N TYR A 337 -36.73 -5.02 -20.38
CA TYR A 337 -36.07 -4.06 -21.28
C TYR A 337 -36.80 -3.84 -22.62
N GLN A 338 -37.85 -4.60 -22.91
CA GLN A 338 -38.74 -4.37 -24.05
C GLN A 338 -39.87 -3.36 -23.73
N HIS A 339 -39.93 -2.84 -22.51
CA HIS A 339 -40.97 -1.89 -22.12
C HIS A 339 -40.81 -0.54 -22.83
N PRO A 340 -41.90 0.06 -23.37
CA PRO A 340 -41.85 1.30 -24.16
C PRO A 340 -41.32 2.52 -23.39
N SER A 341 -41.34 2.48 -22.05
CA SER A 341 -40.84 3.55 -21.18
C SER A 341 -39.32 3.51 -20.95
N ASN A 342 -38.57 2.60 -21.60
CA ASN A 342 -37.12 2.49 -21.43
C ASN A 342 -36.40 3.62 -22.22
N PRO A 343 -35.69 4.55 -21.56
CA PRO A 343 -35.01 5.68 -22.23
C PRO A 343 -33.80 5.25 -23.08
N HIS A 344 -33.40 3.98 -23.01
CA HIS A 344 -32.34 3.40 -23.84
C HIS A 344 -32.85 2.14 -24.56
N PRO A 345 -33.63 2.29 -25.66
CA PRO A 345 -33.92 1.16 -26.53
C PRO A 345 -32.58 0.63 -27.06
N LYS A 346 -32.29 -0.64 -26.79
CA LYS A 346 -31.12 -1.30 -27.37
C LYS A 346 -31.27 -1.26 -28.88
N ILE A 347 -30.37 -0.58 -29.57
CA ILE A 347 -30.12 -0.84 -30.99
C ILE A 347 -29.66 -2.29 -31.05
N VAL A 348 -30.51 -3.17 -31.58
CA VAL A 348 -30.27 -4.61 -31.68
C VAL A 348 -29.42 -4.88 -32.94
N PRO A 349 -28.19 -5.40 -32.85
CA PRO A 349 -27.60 -6.12 -33.96
C PRO A 349 -28.31 -7.47 -34.09
N GLU A 350 -28.72 -7.78 -35.31
CA GLU A 350 -29.58 -8.89 -35.67
C GLU A 350 -29.05 -10.26 -35.18
N LYS A 351 -29.92 -10.93 -34.39
CA LYS A 351 -30.01 -12.38 -34.08
C LYS A 351 -28.71 -13.13 -33.72
N ARG A 352 -28.53 -13.36 -32.41
CA ARG A 352 -28.04 -14.66 -31.90
C ARG A 352 -29.09 -15.24 -30.96
N GLN A 353 -29.74 -16.30 -31.43
CA GLN A 353 -30.74 -17.05 -30.70
C GLN A 353 -30.15 -17.69 -29.43
N LEU A 354 -31.02 -17.76 -28.44
CA LEU A 354 -30.82 -18.16 -27.06
C LEU A 354 -30.23 -19.58 -26.93
N THR A 355 -29.29 -19.75 -26.01
CA THR A 355 -29.42 -20.75 -24.93
C THR A 355 -28.65 -20.29 -23.67
N GLU A 356 -29.46 -19.91 -22.68
CA GLU A 356 -29.36 -20.11 -21.23
C GLU A 356 -28.02 -19.92 -20.50
N LYS A 357 -27.95 -18.77 -19.85
CA LYS A 357 -27.00 -18.42 -18.80
C LYS A 357 -27.49 -18.97 -17.45
N SER A 358 -26.67 -19.78 -16.79
CA SER A 358 -26.75 -19.94 -15.34
C SER A 358 -25.80 -18.94 -14.66
N THR A 359 -26.38 -18.09 -13.83
CA THR A 359 -25.77 -17.01 -13.05
C THR A 359 -25.04 -17.54 -11.83
N LYS A 360 -23.79 -17.10 -11.66
CA LYS A 360 -22.96 -17.34 -10.46
C LYS A 360 -23.59 -16.73 -9.19
N PRO A 361 -23.63 -17.45 -8.05
CA PRO A 361 -23.56 -16.85 -6.73
C PRO A 361 -22.10 -16.66 -6.30
N ARG A 362 -21.83 -15.56 -5.59
CA ARG A 362 -20.51 -15.22 -5.04
C ARG A 362 -20.31 -15.98 -3.72
N ASN A 363 -19.18 -16.68 -3.61
CA ASN A 363 -18.64 -17.39 -2.44
C ASN A 363 -19.35 -18.67 -1.94
N LYS A 364 -19.18 -19.77 -2.69
CA LYS A 364 -18.90 -21.10 -2.10
C LYS A 364 -17.76 -21.75 -2.89
N LYS A 365 -16.85 -22.40 -2.18
CA LYS A 365 -15.66 -23.10 -2.70
C LYS A 365 -16.03 -24.03 -3.87
N ALA A 366 -15.21 -24.03 -4.91
CA ALA A 366 -15.17 -25.00 -6.00
C ALA A 366 -16.54 -25.52 -6.50
N THR A 367 -17.19 -24.76 -7.38
CA THR A 367 -18.19 -25.34 -8.29
C THR A 367 -17.44 -26.37 -9.15
N ARG A 368 -17.57 -27.66 -8.81
CA ARG A 368 -17.18 -28.75 -9.71
C ARG A 368 -17.79 -28.44 -11.07
N LEU A 369 -16.97 -28.24 -12.12
CA LEU A 369 -17.46 -28.12 -13.48
C LEU A 369 -18.48 -29.25 -13.71
N ALA A 370 -19.64 -28.93 -14.29
CA ALA A 370 -20.57 -29.95 -14.75
C ALA A 370 -19.77 -30.96 -15.59
N ARG A 371 -19.94 -32.27 -15.32
CA ARG A 371 -19.28 -33.32 -16.10
C ARG A 371 -19.65 -33.13 -17.57
N PHE A 372 -18.65 -32.93 -18.41
CA PHE A 372 -18.84 -32.97 -19.86
C PHE A 372 -19.23 -34.39 -20.28
N PRO A 373 -20.06 -34.57 -21.32
CA PRO A 373 -20.30 -35.87 -21.93
C PRO A 373 -19.00 -36.53 -22.39
N ASP A 374 -18.95 -37.86 -22.44
CA ASP A 374 -17.68 -38.58 -22.72
C ASP A 374 -17.09 -38.25 -24.10
N HIS A 375 -17.93 -38.15 -25.14
CA HIS A 375 -17.48 -37.75 -26.50
C HIS A 375 -16.86 -36.35 -26.53
N VAL A 376 -17.31 -35.45 -25.65
CA VAL A 376 -16.78 -34.09 -25.52
C VAL A 376 -15.41 -34.13 -24.85
N VAL A 377 -15.27 -34.93 -23.79
CA VAL A 377 -13.99 -35.12 -23.09
C VAL A 377 -12.98 -35.79 -24.00
N GLU A 378 -13.40 -36.76 -24.81
CA GLU A 378 -12.55 -37.44 -25.79
C GLU A 378 -12.05 -36.47 -26.86
N ALA A 379 -12.93 -35.65 -27.45
CA ALA A 379 -12.54 -34.64 -28.43
C ALA A 379 -11.61 -33.56 -27.83
N MET A 380 -11.86 -33.11 -26.60
CA MET A 380 -10.96 -32.19 -25.89
C MET A 380 -9.62 -32.83 -25.53
N SER A 381 -9.61 -34.12 -25.17
CA SER A 381 -8.38 -34.85 -24.84
C SER A 381 -7.55 -35.14 -26.08
N LYS A 382 -8.18 -35.49 -27.21
CA LYS A 382 -7.52 -35.63 -28.51
C LYS A 382 -6.86 -34.32 -28.95
N LEU A 383 -7.58 -33.21 -28.89
CA LEU A 383 -6.99 -31.90 -29.20
C LEU A 383 -5.88 -31.52 -28.21
N TYR A 384 -6.02 -31.91 -26.93
CA TYR A 384 -4.99 -31.73 -25.92
C TYR A 384 -3.71 -32.49 -26.30
N GLU A 385 -3.82 -33.76 -26.70
CA GLU A 385 -2.68 -34.58 -27.10
C GLU A 385 -2.04 -34.07 -28.39
N GLU A 386 -2.84 -33.73 -29.40
CA GLU A 386 -2.38 -33.18 -30.68
C GLU A 386 -1.64 -31.85 -30.53
N CYS A 387 -2.10 -30.98 -29.62
CA CYS A 387 -1.50 -29.67 -29.38
C CYS A 387 -0.51 -29.69 -28.20
N HIS A 388 -0.06 -30.86 -27.75
CA HIS A 388 0.85 -31.04 -26.61
C HIS A 388 0.42 -30.28 -25.34
N GLY A 389 -0.88 -30.14 -25.14
CA GLY A 389 -1.51 -29.47 -24.02
C GLY A 389 -1.82 -27.99 -24.22
N TYR A 390 -1.46 -27.39 -25.35
CA TYR A 390 -1.57 -25.93 -25.61
C TYR A 390 -2.28 -25.61 -26.93
N PRO A 391 -3.56 -26.01 -27.08
CA PRO A 391 -4.31 -25.61 -28.26
C PRO A 391 -4.48 -24.10 -28.30
N THR A 392 -4.34 -23.51 -29.48
CA THR A 392 -4.49 -22.08 -29.72
C THR A 392 -5.92 -21.59 -29.45
N SER A 393 -6.10 -20.28 -29.32
CA SER A 393 -7.45 -19.71 -29.14
C SER A 393 -8.39 -19.99 -30.31
N ILE A 394 -7.86 -20.15 -31.52
CA ILE A 394 -8.59 -20.48 -32.75
C ILE A 394 -9.03 -21.95 -32.69
N GLN A 395 -8.12 -22.88 -32.44
CA GLN A 395 -8.43 -24.31 -32.32
C GLN A 395 -9.45 -24.58 -31.21
N ARG A 396 -9.36 -23.87 -30.08
CA ARG A 396 -10.37 -23.98 -29.01
C ARG A 396 -11.74 -23.44 -29.42
N ARG A 397 -11.80 -22.47 -30.34
CA ARG A 397 -13.07 -21.92 -30.87
C ARG A 397 -13.68 -22.85 -31.91
N GLU A 398 -12.85 -23.40 -32.79
CA GLU A 398 -13.29 -24.41 -33.77
C GLU A 398 -13.84 -25.66 -33.05
N LEU A 399 -13.15 -26.15 -32.01
CA LEU A 399 -13.66 -27.25 -31.20
C LEU A 399 -14.97 -26.91 -30.49
N ALA A 400 -15.12 -25.65 -30.05
CA ALA A 400 -16.36 -25.17 -29.43
C ALA A 400 -17.53 -25.17 -30.40
N GLU A 401 -17.31 -24.74 -31.63
CA GLU A 401 -18.30 -24.76 -32.70
C GLU A 401 -18.64 -26.20 -33.12
N GLN A 402 -17.63 -27.08 -33.27
CA GLN A 402 -17.83 -28.48 -33.62
C GLN A 402 -18.64 -29.26 -32.58
N LEU A 403 -18.40 -29.02 -31.29
CA LEU A 403 -19.08 -29.73 -30.20
C LEU A 403 -20.38 -29.05 -29.75
N GLY A 404 -20.70 -27.86 -30.27
CA GLY A 404 -21.86 -27.08 -29.82
C GLY A 404 -21.75 -26.61 -28.36
N ILE A 405 -20.53 -26.39 -27.86
CA ILE A 405 -20.27 -26.03 -26.46
C ILE A 405 -19.73 -24.61 -26.38
N ASP A 406 -20.10 -23.88 -25.32
CA ASP A 406 -19.56 -22.55 -25.08
C ASP A 406 -18.02 -22.56 -24.98
N TYR A 407 -17.36 -21.72 -25.79
CA TYR A 407 -15.91 -21.55 -25.85
C TYR A 407 -15.28 -21.35 -24.46
N LEU A 408 -15.96 -20.63 -23.55
CA LEU A 408 -15.44 -20.39 -22.21
C LEU A 408 -15.35 -21.67 -21.37
N LYS A 409 -16.24 -22.64 -21.58
CA LYS A 409 -16.23 -23.95 -20.89
C LYS A 409 -15.05 -24.80 -21.38
N ILE A 410 -14.83 -24.87 -22.70
CA ILE A 410 -13.66 -25.54 -23.29
C ILE A 410 -12.37 -24.87 -22.82
N ASN A 411 -12.30 -23.54 -22.85
CA ASN A 411 -11.14 -22.79 -22.37
C ASN A 411 -10.91 -22.94 -20.85
N ALA A 412 -11.96 -23.18 -20.06
CA ALA A 412 -11.82 -23.50 -18.64
C ALA A 412 -11.28 -24.93 -18.44
N TRP A 413 -11.80 -25.90 -19.20
CA TRP A 413 -11.32 -27.29 -19.16
C TRP A 413 -9.84 -27.38 -19.51
N PHE A 414 -9.39 -26.73 -20.60
CA PHE A 414 -7.97 -26.71 -20.98
C PHE A 414 -7.09 -26.09 -19.89
N ARG A 415 -7.49 -24.95 -19.31
CA ARG A 415 -6.74 -24.32 -18.22
C ARG A 415 -6.66 -25.21 -16.97
N GLU A 416 -7.76 -25.88 -16.62
CA GLU A 416 -7.78 -26.78 -15.47
C GLU A 416 -6.95 -28.04 -15.73
N ARG A 417 -7.05 -28.62 -16.93
CA ARG A 417 -6.24 -29.76 -17.37
C ARG A 417 -4.74 -29.42 -17.36
N GLN A 418 -4.36 -28.25 -17.89
CA GLN A 418 -3.00 -27.71 -17.82
C GLN A 418 -2.52 -27.53 -16.37
N SER A 419 -3.37 -26.98 -15.49
CA SER A 419 -3.01 -26.81 -14.07
C SER A 419 -2.82 -28.14 -13.33
N ARG A 420 -3.51 -29.21 -13.75
CA ARG A 420 -3.44 -30.55 -13.14
C ARG A 420 -2.25 -31.37 -13.62
N VAL A 421 -1.77 -31.14 -14.84
CA VAL A 421 -0.61 -31.85 -15.42
C VAL A 421 0.73 -31.29 -14.92
N GLY A 422 0.72 -30.15 -14.22
CA GLY A 422 1.88 -29.60 -13.52
C GLY A 422 2.49 -28.41 -14.25
N GLU A 423 2.92 -27.41 -13.47
CA GLU A 423 3.37 -26.07 -13.87
C GLU A 423 4.56 -25.98 -14.85
N TYR A 424 5.07 -27.07 -15.45
CA TYR A 424 6.39 -27.06 -16.10
C TYR A 424 6.57 -27.84 -17.41
N ASN A 425 5.51 -28.34 -18.06
CA ASN A 425 5.65 -29.07 -19.33
C ASN A 425 5.01 -28.37 -20.54
N ASP A 426 4.97 -27.03 -20.52
CA ASP A 426 4.63 -26.27 -21.73
C ASP A 426 5.83 -26.24 -22.68
N PRO A 427 5.73 -26.73 -23.93
CA PRO A 427 6.80 -26.61 -24.91
C PRO A 427 7.29 -25.17 -25.09
N LEU A 428 6.39 -24.18 -25.00
CA LEU A 428 6.77 -22.77 -25.03
C LEU A 428 7.49 -22.36 -23.74
N HIS A 429 7.03 -22.81 -22.57
CA HIS A 429 7.71 -22.48 -21.31
C HIS A 429 9.10 -23.11 -21.24
N MET A 430 9.25 -24.36 -21.71
CA MET A 430 10.53 -25.05 -21.84
C MET A 430 11.46 -24.30 -22.80
N ALA A 431 10.97 -23.88 -23.96
CA ALA A 431 11.76 -23.10 -24.91
C ALA A 431 12.16 -21.73 -24.36
N VAL A 432 11.26 -21.05 -23.63
CA VAL A 432 11.53 -19.78 -22.96
C VAL A 432 12.53 -19.96 -21.83
N GLU A 433 12.43 -21.02 -21.02
CA GLU A 433 13.39 -21.34 -19.96
C GLU A 433 14.76 -21.73 -20.53
N GLU A 434 14.82 -22.53 -21.59
CA GLU A 434 16.06 -22.90 -22.27
C GLU A 434 16.74 -21.66 -22.87
N MET A 435 15.97 -20.79 -23.53
CA MET A 435 16.48 -19.53 -24.04
C MET A 435 16.94 -18.62 -22.91
N HIS A 436 16.23 -18.57 -21.78
CA HIS A 436 16.62 -17.76 -20.61
C HIS A 436 17.92 -18.27 -19.97
N LYS A 437 18.16 -19.59 -19.97
CA LYS A 437 19.43 -20.20 -19.55
C LYS A 437 20.59 -19.78 -20.48
N LYS A 438 20.37 -19.70 -21.79
CA LYS A 438 21.38 -19.26 -22.77
C LYS A 438 21.60 -17.73 -22.73
N VAL A 439 20.53 -16.96 -22.66
CA VAL A 439 20.53 -15.49 -22.73
C VAL A 439 19.52 -14.92 -21.73
N LYS A 440 20.02 -14.36 -20.62
CA LYS A 440 19.19 -13.80 -19.54
C LYS A 440 18.32 -12.59 -19.97
N TYR A 441 18.75 -11.91 -21.03
CA TYR A 441 18.10 -10.74 -21.62
C TYR A 441 18.04 -10.90 -23.14
N PRO A 442 17.11 -11.73 -23.67
CA PRO A 442 17.01 -11.95 -25.11
C PRO A 442 16.64 -10.66 -25.83
N SER A 443 17.13 -10.51 -27.07
CA SER A 443 16.80 -9.37 -27.91
C SER A 443 15.32 -9.39 -28.31
N ARG A 444 14.82 -8.25 -28.78
CA ARG A 444 13.43 -8.15 -29.27
C ARG A 444 13.15 -9.15 -30.39
N GLU A 445 14.10 -9.36 -31.29
CA GLU A 445 14.00 -10.31 -32.41
C GLU A 445 13.88 -11.75 -31.91
N MET A 446 14.66 -12.13 -30.90
CA MET A 446 14.57 -13.48 -30.31
C MET A 446 13.23 -13.73 -29.62
N ILE A 447 12.71 -12.73 -28.90
CA ILE A 447 11.39 -12.80 -28.27
C ILE A 447 10.29 -12.88 -29.35
N GLN A 448 10.43 -12.13 -30.44
CA GLN A 448 9.48 -12.17 -31.56
C GLN A 448 9.53 -13.53 -32.28
N GLY A 449 10.72 -14.11 -32.49
CA GLY A 449 10.85 -15.44 -33.07
C GLY A 449 10.14 -16.53 -32.26
N LEU A 450 10.25 -16.50 -30.92
CA LEU A 450 9.46 -17.40 -30.06
C LEU A 450 7.96 -17.10 -30.13
N ALA A 451 7.58 -15.83 -30.27
CA ALA A 451 6.17 -15.45 -30.36
C ALA A 451 5.53 -16.01 -31.63
N ASP A 452 6.25 -15.90 -32.75
CA ASP A 452 5.80 -16.40 -34.04
C ASP A 452 5.81 -17.94 -34.08
N GLN A 453 6.86 -18.57 -33.54
CA GLN A 453 6.99 -20.04 -33.52
C GLN A 453 5.88 -20.74 -32.72
N TYR A 454 5.43 -20.14 -31.61
CA TYR A 454 4.45 -20.74 -30.71
C TYR A 454 3.08 -20.06 -30.77
N ASN A 455 2.84 -19.21 -31.78
CA ASN A 455 1.60 -18.47 -31.98
C ASN A 455 1.11 -17.72 -30.73
N GLU A 456 2.06 -17.08 -30.03
CA GLU A 456 1.81 -16.29 -28.83
C GLU A 456 2.14 -14.82 -29.06
N THR A 457 1.66 -13.95 -28.17
CA THR A 457 1.97 -12.52 -28.33
C THR A 457 3.35 -12.19 -27.78
N PHE A 458 4.09 -11.32 -28.47
CA PHE A 458 5.37 -10.76 -28.00
C PHE A 458 5.33 -10.33 -26.53
N LYS A 459 4.24 -9.66 -26.12
CA LYS A 459 4.06 -9.17 -24.74
C LYS A 459 3.91 -10.29 -23.71
N ASN A 460 3.32 -11.43 -24.08
CA ASN A 460 3.20 -12.57 -23.18
C ASN A 460 4.56 -13.21 -22.93
N ILE A 461 5.34 -13.43 -23.99
CA ILE A 461 6.70 -13.99 -23.87
C ILE A 461 7.63 -13.04 -23.13
N GLU A 462 7.57 -11.73 -23.42
CA GLU A 462 8.34 -10.72 -22.69
C GLU A 462 7.99 -10.73 -21.18
N ARG A 463 6.71 -10.91 -20.84
CA ARG A 463 6.26 -11.05 -19.45
C ARG A 463 6.85 -12.30 -18.81
N TRP A 464 6.91 -13.43 -19.51
CA TRP A 464 7.50 -14.66 -18.99
C TRP A 464 8.99 -14.50 -18.68
N PHE A 465 9.77 -13.88 -19.57
CA PHE A 465 11.18 -13.56 -19.27
C PHE A 465 11.33 -12.63 -18.07
N LYS A 466 10.42 -11.66 -17.87
CA LYS A 466 10.42 -10.79 -16.68
C LYS A 466 10.16 -11.59 -15.41
N GLU A 467 9.25 -12.56 -15.46
CA GLU A 467 8.90 -13.42 -14.34
C GLU A 467 10.01 -14.42 -14.00
N LEU A 468 10.63 -15.05 -15.00
CA LEU A 468 11.81 -15.91 -14.83
C LEU A 468 12.95 -15.16 -14.13
N ARG A 469 13.27 -13.94 -14.58
CA ARG A 469 14.27 -13.10 -13.90
C ARG A 469 13.88 -12.75 -12.47
N ARG A 470 12.59 -12.59 -12.17
CA ARG A 470 12.10 -12.33 -10.82
C ARG A 470 12.27 -13.57 -9.94
N ARG A 471 11.96 -14.75 -10.48
CA ARG A 471 12.16 -16.05 -9.83
C ARG A 471 13.63 -16.28 -9.53
N ASP A 472 14.54 -16.04 -10.48
CA ASP A 472 15.98 -16.16 -10.27
C ASP A 472 16.47 -15.25 -9.14
N ARG A 473 16.04 -13.97 -9.12
CA ARG A 473 16.41 -13.05 -8.03
C ARG A 473 15.87 -13.50 -6.68
N LYS A 474 14.68 -14.11 -6.66
CA LYS A 474 14.07 -14.63 -5.44
C LYS A 474 14.82 -15.87 -4.94
N SER A 475 15.11 -16.81 -5.83
CA SER A 475 15.92 -18.00 -5.54
C SER A 475 17.33 -17.61 -5.11
N GLU A 476 17.95 -16.59 -5.73
CA GLU A 476 19.24 -16.08 -5.30
C GLU A 476 19.17 -15.45 -3.90
N LEU A 477 18.07 -14.77 -3.55
CA LEU A 477 17.85 -14.23 -2.20
C LEU A 477 17.53 -15.32 -1.16
N GLU A 478 16.81 -16.36 -1.57
CA GLU A 478 16.46 -17.52 -0.74
C GLU A 478 17.70 -18.39 -0.50
N ASN A 479 18.51 -18.66 -1.53
CA ASN A 479 19.84 -19.27 -1.41
C ASN A 479 20.80 -18.44 -0.54
N ARG A 480 20.68 -17.09 -0.55
CA ARG A 480 21.42 -16.21 0.38
C ARG A 480 20.91 -16.27 1.82
N ARG A 481 19.66 -16.67 2.06
CA ARG A 481 19.11 -16.96 3.40
C ARG A 481 19.44 -18.38 3.87
N ASP A 482 19.55 -19.32 2.95
CA ASP A 482 19.83 -20.74 3.21
C ASP A 482 21.32 -21.09 3.26
N GLY A 483 22.22 -20.11 3.03
CA GLY A 483 23.66 -20.24 3.32
C GLY A 483 23.99 -20.55 4.80
N PHE A 484 22.98 -20.66 5.66
CA PHE A 484 23.08 -21.14 7.04
C PHE A 484 23.10 -22.69 7.16
N LEU A 485 22.65 -23.42 6.13
CA LEU A 485 22.60 -24.90 6.11
C LEU A 485 23.76 -25.55 5.34
N LEU A 486 24.77 -24.76 4.92
CA LEU A 486 25.79 -25.21 3.96
C LEU A 486 27.16 -25.56 4.58
N PHE A 487 27.33 -25.45 5.89
CA PHE A 487 28.56 -25.90 6.54
C PHE A 487 28.38 -27.37 6.93
N GLY A 488 29.11 -28.27 6.26
CA GLY A 488 29.21 -29.65 6.69
C GLY A 488 29.74 -29.75 8.12
N PRO A 489 29.43 -30.83 8.86
CA PRO A 489 29.82 -30.97 10.27
C PRO A 489 31.34 -30.85 10.48
N GLU A 490 32.14 -31.31 9.53
CA GLU A 490 33.61 -31.20 9.54
C GLU A 490 34.07 -29.74 9.45
N VAL A 491 33.44 -28.97 8.57
CA VAL A 491 33.71 -27.54 8.38
C VAL A 491 33.31 -26.75 9.62
N VAL A 492 32.17 -27.09 10.25
CA VAL A 492 31.76 -26.45 11.51
C VAL A 492 32.76 -26.75 12.63
N ALA A 493 33.22 -27.99 12.79
CA ALA A 493 34.17 -28.36 13.83
C ALA A 493 35.51 -27.63 13.70
N GLU A 494 36.02 -27.46 12.47
CA GLU A 494 37.25 -26.71 12.23
C GLU A 494 37.06 -25.20 12.47
N LEU A 495 35.89 -24.65 12.09
CA LEU A 495 35.55 -23.25 12.41
C LEU A 495 35.43 -23.02 13.91
N GLU A 496 34.89 -23.98 14.66
CA GLU A 496 34.82 -23.94 16.13
C GLU A 496 36.21 -23.97 16.76
N LYS A 497 37.12 -24.83 16.27
CA LYS A 497 38.52 -24.84 16.73
C LYS A 497 39.23 -23.50 16.50
N VAL A 498 39.01 -22.86 15.34
CA VAL A 498 39.57 -21.53 15.07
C VAL A 498 38.90 -20.44 15.92
N TYR A 499 37.60 -20.59 16.20
CA TYR A 499 36.86 -19.69 17.08
C TYR A 499 37.34 -19.74 18.53
N GLU A 500 37.65 -20.93 19.05
CA GLU A 500 38.22 -21.10 20.40
C GLU A 500 39.58 -20.41 20.54
N LEU A 501 40.42 -20.46 19.51
CA LEU A 501 41.73 -19.82 19.51
C LEU A 501 41.62 -18.31 19.28
N THR A 502 40.77 -17.88 18.35
CA THR A 502 40.63 -16.49 17.94
C THR A 502 39.17 -16.17 17.57
N PRO A 503 38.36 -15.67 18.52
CA PRO A 503 36.95 -15.30 18.25
C PRO A 503 36.79 -14.14 17.26
N TYR A 504 37.86 -13.37 17.06
CA TYR A 504 37.95 -12.22 16.16
C TYR A 504 39.13 -12.39 15.19
N PRO A 505 39.05 -13.34 14.26
CA PRO A 505 40.12 -13.54 13.28
C PRO A 505 40.25 -12.28 12.42
N ASN A 506 41.48 -11.85 12.19
CA ASN A 506 41.76 -10.69 11.35
C ASN A 506 41.48 -11.02 9.87
N HIS A 507 41.50 -10.01 9.00
CA HIS A 507 41.14 -10.21 7.60
C HIS A 507 42.02 -11.26 6.89
N GLN A 508 43.32 -11.30 7.20
CA GLN A 508 44.27 -12.24 6.60
C GLN A 508 43.99 -13.67 7.04
N GLN A 509 43.71 -13.89 8.33
CA GLN A 509 43.31 -15.18 8.88
C GLN A 509 42.00 -15.68 8.26
N ILE A 510 41.03 -14.78 8.00
CA ILE A 510 39.79 -15.13 7.30
C ILE A 510 40.06 -15.53 5.84
N ILE A 511 41.03 -14.88 5.17
CA ILE A 511 41.41 -15.24 3.79
C ILE A 511 42.08 -16.61 3.75
N GLU A 512 43.03 -16.86 4.63
CA GLU A 512 43.71 -18.15 4.72
C GLU A 512 42.74 -19.28 5.05
N LEU A 513 41.78 -19.04 5.94
CA LEU A 513 40.74 -19.99 6.31
C LEU A 513 39.74 -20.23 5.16
N ALA A 514 39.38 -19.17 4.42
CA ALA A 514 38.52 -19.27 3.23
C ALA A 514 39.17 -20.15 2.16
N ASN A 515 40.45 -19.92 1.88
CA ASN A 515 41.21 -20.67 0.89
C ASN A 515 41.43 -22.13 1.33
N ARG A 516 41.58 -22.39 2.63
CA ARG A 516 41.79 -23.75 3.16
C ARG A 516 40.52 -24.60 3.11
N MET A 517 39.36 -24.00 3.38
CA MET A 517 38.09 -24.71 3.51
C MET A 517 37.20 -24.61 2.25
N ASP A 518 37.72 -24.00 1.19
CA ASP A 518 36.99 -23.67 -0.06
C ASP A 518 35.67 -22.94 0.19
N LEU A 519 35.72 -21.95 1.09
CA LEU A 519 34.56 -21.14 1.48
C LEU A 519 34.73 -19.68 1.04
N THR A 520 33.61 -19.02 0.76
CA THR A 520 33.66 -17.58 0.49
C THR A 520 34.00 -16.78 1.76
N LEU A 521 34.79 -15.71 1.61
CA LEU A 521 35.10 -14.77 2.71
C LEU A 521 33.85 -14.23 3.40
N HIS A 522 32.76 -14.06 2.65
CA HIS A 522 31.51 -13.57 3.16
C HIS A 522 30.82 -14.59 4.08
N ALA A 523 30.83 -15.87 3.69
CA ALA A 523 30.30 -16.96 4.50
C ALA A 523 31.05 -17.10 5.84
N LEU A 524 32.39 -17.04 5.80
CA LEU A 524 33.20 -17.08 7.03
C LEU A 524 32.96 -15.87 7.94
N ARG A 525 32.96 -14.65 7.40
CA ARG A 525 32.66 -13.45 8.19
C ARG A 525 31.28 -13.52 8.84
N GLY A 526 30.30 -14.01 8.10
CA GLY A 526 28.94 -14.24 8.59
C GLY A 526 28.90 -15.27 9.72
N TRP A 527 29.57 -16.41 9.53
CA TRP A 527 29.64 -17.48 10.53
C TRP A 527 30.27 -17.01 11.84
N PHE A 528 31.45 -16.38 11.81
CA PHE A 528 32.11 -15.86 13.02
C PHE A 528 31.28 -14.80 13.72
N ASN A 529 30.58 -13.95 12.96
CA ASN A 529 29.71 -12.94 13.54
C ASN A 529 28.49 -13.56 14.26
N ASN A 530 27.88 -14.56 13.64
CA ASN A 530 26.74 -15.26 14.22
C ASN A 530 27.16 -16.11 15.43
N ARG A 531 28.31 -16.80 15.36
CA ARG A 531 28.82 -17.61 16.48
C ARG A 531 29.16 -16.77 17.70
N ARG A 532 29.67 -15.54 17.52
CA ARG A 532 29.84 -14.57 18.64
C ARG A 532 28.52 -14.17 19.29
N LEU A 533 27.48 -13.98 18.48
CA LEU A 533 26.15 -13.64 18.97
C LEU A 533 25.51 -14.83 19.71
N SER A 534 25.76 -16.06 19.28
CA SER A 534 25.28 -17.29 19.93
C SER A 534 26.11 -17.70 21.16
N GLY A 535 27.43 -17.52 21.18
CA GLY A 535 28.27 -17.85 22.34
C GLY A 535 28.00 -16.99 23.58
N MET A 536 27.39 -15.80 23.40
CA MET A 536 26.95 -14.93 24.49
C MET A 536 25.69 -15.43 25.22
N THR A 537 24.94 -16.38 24.64
CA THR A 537 23.80 -17.01 25.33
C THR A 537 24.21 -18.23 26.16
N GLU A 538 25.33 -18.89 25.83
CA GLU A 538 25.82 -20.11 26.51
C GLU A 538 26.84 -19.82 27.63
N ASN A 539 27.72 -18.81 27.49
CA ASN A 539 28.79 -18.53 28.47
C ASN A 539 28.44 -17.47 29.54
N SER A 540 27.16 -17.11 29.74
CA SER A 540 26.79 -16.03 30.67
C SER A 540 26.78 -16.42 32.16
N VAL A 541 27.43 -17.52 32.55
CA VAL A 541 27.48 -17.97 33.95
C VAL A 541 28.72 -17.44 34.70
N ALA A 542 29.74 -16.89 34.04
CA ALA A 542 30.93 -16.43 34.74
C ALA A 542 31.66 -15.27 34.04
N ILE A 543 31.18 -14.03 34.18
CA ILE A 543 32.04 -12.85 33.96
C ILE A 543 31.76 -11.81 35.06
N ASP A 544 32.72 -11.68 35.98
CA ASP A 544 32.79 -10.58 36.96
C ASP A 544 33.17 -9.27 36.26
N LEU A 545 32.31 -8.26 36.39
CA LEU A 545 32.37 -6.97 35.70
C LEU A 545 33.30 -5.95 36.38
N SER A 546 34.08 -6.36 37.37
CA SER A 546 34.89 -5.45 38.19
C SER A 546 36.20 -4.97 37.53
N GLN A 547 36.70 -5.60 36.45
CA GLN A 547 38.10 -5.35 36.02
C GLN A 547 38.39 -4.78 34.62
N THR A 548 37.44 -4.58 33.69
CA THR A 548 37.81 -4.02 32.35
C THR A 548 36.75 -3.13 31.72
N ALA A 549 36.49 -1.96 32.30
CA ALA A 549 35.50 -1.00 31.77
C ALA A 549 35.99 -0.12 30.60
N THR A 550 37.30 -0.10 30.26
CA THR A 550 37.87 0.91 29.35
C THR A 550 38.20 0.41 27.94
N SER A 551 38.05 -0.88 27.62
CA SER A 551 38.45 -1.43 26.30
C SER A 551 37.31 -2.05 25.47
N LEU A 552 36.07 -2.10 25.98
CA LEU A 552 34.99 -2.79 25.28
C LEU A 552 34.12 -1.83 24.43
N PRO A 553 33.78 -2.21 23.17
CA PRO A 553 32.87 -1.46 22.33
C PRO A 553 31.54 -1.11 23.02
N ARG A 554 31.05 0.12 22.81
CA ARG A 554 29.82 0.67 23.42
C ARG A 554 28.57 -0.22 23.28
N SER A 555 28.47 -1.02 22.22
CA SER A 555 27.37 -1.97 22.03
C SER A 555 27.40 -3.13 23.04
N ILE A 556 28.58 -3.52 23.51
CA ILE A 556 28.79 -4.58 24.51
C ILE A 556 28.43 -4.07 25.90
N LEU A 557 28.86 -2.85 26.25
CA LEU A 557 28.44 -2.19 27.50
C LEU A 557 26.91 -2.00 27.57
N PHE A 558 26.28 -1.65 26.45
CA PHE A 558 24.83 -1.45 26.37
C PHE A 558 24.04 -2.75 26.62
N LEU A 559 24.52 -3.89 26.14
CA LEU A 559 23.84 -5.18 26.36
C LEU A 559 24.04 -5.69 27.80
N ALA A 560 25.24 -5.51 28.37
CA ALA A 560 25.51 -5.85 29.77
C ALA A 560 24.65 -5.01 30.74
N LEU A 561 24.51 -3.71 30.48
CA LEU A 561 23.67 -2.81 31.28
C LEU A 561 22.19 -3.19 31.25
N ASN A 562 21.65 -3.48 30.06
CA ASN A 562 20.25 -3.88 29.93
C ASN A 562 19.94 -5.19 30.65
N ARG A 563 20.89 -6.13 30.67
CA ARG A 563 20.72 -7.40 31.40
C ARG A 563 20.78 -7.21 32.92
N ARG A 564 21.71 -6.38 33.43
CA ARG A 564 21.76 -6.04 34.85
C ARG A 564 20.49 -5.32 35.33
N ILE A 565 19.90 -4.47 34.48
CA ILE A 565 18.61 -3.83 34.77
C ILE A 565 17.52 -4.89 34.93
N GLN A 566 17.50 -5.89 34.06
CA GLN A 566 16.49 -6.95 34.10
C GLN A 566 16.67 -7.91 35.30
N ASP A 567 17.90 -8.15 35.74
CA ASP A 567 18.18 -8.92 36.96
C ASP A 567 17.71 -8.16 38.21
N LEU A 568 17.94 -6.84 38.26
CA LEU A 568 17.45 -5.98 39.35
C LEU A 568 15.92 -5.91 39.39
N GLU A 569 15.25 -5.92 38.23
CA GLU A 569 13.78 -6.00 38.14
C GLU A 569 13.25 -7.32 38.72
N ASN A 570 13.93 -8.44 38.46
CA ASN A 570 13.56 -9.75 39.01
C ASN A 570 13.82 -9.83 40.52
N GLU A 571 14.96 -9.31 41.02
CA GLU A 571 15.25 -9.22 42.45
C GLU A 571 14.20 -8.36 43.19
N LEU A 572 13.73 -7.27 42.56
CA LEU A 572 12.65 -6.43 43.09
C LEU A 572 11.32 -7.16 43.16
N LEU A 573 10.98 -7.92 42.12
CA LEU A 573 9.74 -8.71 42.08
C LEU A 573 9.74 -9.79 43.17
N GLU A 574 10.87 -10.45 43.39
CA GLU A 574 11.03 -11.46 44.42
C GLU A 574 10.92 -10.86 45.84
N ARG A 575 11.50 -9.67 46.06
CA ARG A 575 11.32 -8.92 47.32
C ARG A 575 9.87 -8.53 47.56
N GLN A 576 9.14 -8.10 46.53
CA GLN A 576 7.71 -7.79 46.66
C GLN A 576 6.88 -9.03 47.01
N GLN A 577 7.17 -10.18 46.38
CA GLN A 577 6.49 -11.43 46.71
C GLN A 577 6.78 -11.91 48.13
N ASN A 578 8.00 -11.70 48.63
CA ASN A 578 8.37 -12.05 50.00
C ASN A 578 7.71 -11.12 51.04
N LEU A 579 7.53 -9.83 50.73
CA LEU A 579 6.77 -8.90 51.57
C LEU A 579 5.29 -9.29 51.67
N ILE A 580 4.66 -9.65 50.55
CA ILE A 580 3.27 -10.13 50.52
C ILE A 580 3.12 -11.40 51.37
N LYS A 581 4.10 -12.31 51.32
CA LYS A 581 4.10 -13.52 52.16
C LYS A 581 4.28 -13.20 53.65
N GLN A 582 5.05 -12.17 54.00
CA GLN A 582 5.22 -11.73 55.38
C GLN A 582 3.97 -11.02 55.94
N GLU A 583 3.23 -10.27 55.12
CA GLU A 583 1.95 -9.65 55.53
C GLU A 583 0.81 -10.66 55.70
N SER A 584 0.88 -11.84 55.07
CA SER A 584 -0.09 -12.92 55.29
C SER A 584 0.08 -13.70 56.61
N VAL A 585 1.11 -13.37 57.39
CA VAL A 585 1.35 -13.93 58.73
C VAL A 585 1.20 -12.81 59.78
N GLY A 586 0.08 -12.10 59.74
CA GLY A 586 -0.38 -11.22 60.83
C GLY A 586 -1.21 -12.02 61.85
N PRO A 587 -1.10 -11.73 63.16
CA PRO A 587 -1.67 -12.57 64.21
C PRO A 587 -3.19 -12.56 64.14
N ALA A 588 -3.80 -13.74 64.28
CA ALA A 588 -5.23 -13.88 64.49
C ALA A 588 -5.64 -13.00 65.68
N LEU A 589 -6.34 -11.90 65.40
CA LEU A 589 -7.03 -11.13 66.41
C LEU A 589 -8.16 -12.00 66.93
N ASP A 590 -8.00 -12.49 68.14
CA ASP A 590 -9.04 -13.16 68.91
C ASP A 590 -10.29 -12.26 68.96
N TYR A 591 -11.29 -12.65 68.20
CA TYR A 591 -12.62 -12.05 68.21
C TYR A 591 -13.34 -12.61 69.45
N VAL A 592 -13.25 -11.90 70.56
CA VAL A 592 -14.05 -12.18 71.77
C VAL A 592 -15.50 -11.74 71.49
N PRO A 593 -16.50 -12.63 71.60
CA PRO A 593 -17.89 -12.25 71.41
C PRO A 593 -18.43 -11.59 72.68
N PHE A 594 -18.97 -10.37 72.55
CA PHE A 594 -19.95 -9.78 73.45
C PHE A 594 -21.07 -9.13 72.63
#